data_AF-A0A8I1IHZ7-F1
#
_entry.id   AF-A0A8I1IHZ7-F1
#
_cell.length_a   1.000
_cell.length_b   1.000
_cell.length_c   1.000
_cell.angle_alpha   90.00
_cell.angle_beta   90.00
_cell.angle_gamma   90.00
#
_symmetry.space_group_name_H-M   'P 1'
#
loop_
_entity.id
_entity.type
_entity.pdbx_description
1 polymer ?
#
loop_
_entity_poly.entity_id
_entity_poly.type
_entity_poly.pdbx_seq_one_letter_code
_entity_poly.pdbx_strand_id
1 'polypeptide(L)'
;MIGGTGADRSRPAWRQVYRSVEHRYAKNQCKNQDVIGRFPDAIEDFANAFISAQDKRHAADYDPDVALTRSEVQVDIAQAETAISAFEGCSLKDRRAFAAWVIFKHRP
;
A
#
# COMPACT_ATOMS: atom_id res chain seq x y z
N MET A 1 17.86 13.08 -4.27
CA MET A 1 16.91 12.36 -3.37
C MET A 1 15.75 11.75 -4.16
N ILE A 2 14.97 10.85 -3.54
CA ILE A 2 13.62 10.47 -3.98
C ILE A 2 12.63 11.23 -3.07
N GLY A 3 11.69 11.98 -3.64
CA GLY A 3 10.79 12.84 -2.86
C GLY A 3 9.58 13.34 -3.64
N GLY A 4 8.69 14.03 -2.92
CA GLY A 4 7.48 14.65 -3.46
C GLY A 4 7.76 15.84 -4.38
N THR A 5 6.70 16.45 -4.89
CA THR A 5 6.76 17.66 -5.71
C THR A 5 7.40 18.80 -4.90
N GLY A 6 8.48 19.40 -5.40
CA GLY A 6 9.22 20.47 -4.70
C GLY A 6 10.47 20.03 -3.93
N ALA A 7 10.73 18.73 -3.78
CA ALA A 7 12.02 18.24 -3.28
C ALA A 7 13.10 18.31 -4.37
N ASP A 8 14.36 18.51 -4.00
CA ASP A 8 15.53 18.33 -4.89
C ASP A 8 15.70 16.83 -5.23
N ARG A 9 14.79 16.36 -6.09
CA ARG A 9 14.63 14.95 -6.44
C ARG A 9 15.27 14.65 -7.77
N SER A 10 16.02 13.55 -7.81
CA SER A 10 16.50 13.00 -9.07
C SER A 10 15.31 12.40 -9.81
N ARG A 11 14.90 13.01 -10.93
CA ARG A 11 13.81 12.51 -11.78
C ARG A 11 14.04 11.04 -12.23
N PRO A 12 15.26 10.63 -12.62
CA PRO A 12 15.55 9.21 -12.88
C PRO A 12 15.28 8.30 -11.67
N ALA A 13 15.77 8.66 -10.48
CA ALA A 13 15.58 7.85 -9.27
C ALA A 13 14.10 7.75 -8.86
N TRP A 14 13.36 8.86 -8.98
CA TRP A 14 11.92 8.87 -8.71
C TRP A 14 11.16 7.96 -9.67
N ARG A 15 11.46 8.01 -10.98
CA ARG A 15 10.83 7.12 -11.98
C ARG A 15 11.11 5.65 -11.72
N GLN A 16 12.32 5.32 -11.26
CA GLN A 16 12.70 3.95 -10.92
C GLN A 16 11.85 3.42 -9.76
N VAL A 17 11.76 4.17 -8.66
CA VAL A 17 10.97 3.75 -7.48
C VAL A 17 9.47 3.74 -7.76
N TYR A 18 8.96 4.70 -8.53
CA TYR A 18 7.55 4.71 -8.93
C TYR A 18 7.15 3.42 -9.68
N ARG A 19 8.07 2.85 -10.47
CA ARG A 19 7.83 1.62 -11.25
C ARG A 19 8.23 0.33 -10.53
N SER A 20 8.86 0.41 -9.36
CA SER A 20 9.37 -0.78 -8.67
C SER A 20 8.31 -1.49 -7.82
N VAL A 21 7.15 -0.87 -7.58
CA VAL A 21 6.08 -1.47 -6.79
C VAL A 21 5.43 -2.59 -7.60
N GLU A 22 5.75 -3.83 -7.24
CA GLU A 22 5.09 -5.02 -7.78
C GLU A 22 3.92 -5.40 -6.87
N HIS A 23 2.68 -5.15 -7.33
CA HIS A 23 1.48 -5.26 -6.48
C HIS A 23 1.30 -6.65 -5.83
N ARG A 24 1.60 -7.73 -6.56
CA ARG A 24 1.51 -9.11 -6.02
C ARG A 24 2.53 -9.32 -4.89
N TYR A 25 3.78 -8.92 -5.12
CA TYR A 25 4.83 -9.00 -4.10
C TYR A 25 4.49 -8.14 -2.88
N ALA A 26 4.13 -6.88 -3.09
CA ALA A 26 3.73 -5.97 -2.02
C ALA A 26 2.57 -6.53 -1.18
N LYS A 27 1.55 -7.10 -1.83
CA LYS A 27 0.42 -7.75 -1.13
C LYS A 27 0.88 -8.93 -0.29
N ASN A 28 1.79 -9.76 -0.78
CA ASN A 28 2.33 -10.88 -0.03
C ASN A 28 3.16 -10.41 1.18
N GLN A 29 3.93 -9.33 1.02
CA GLN A 29 4.68 -8.70 2.11
C GLN A 29 3.74 -8.14 3.19
N CYS A 30 2.59 -7.57 2.81
CA CYS A 30 1.55 -7.14 3.74
C CYS A 30 0.87 -8.31 4.47
N LYS A 31 0.89 -9.52 3.92
CA LYS A 31 0.33 -10.73 4.59
C LYS A 31 1.27 -11.33 5.63
N ASN A 32 2.54 -10.91 5.67
CA ASN A 32 3.52 -11.43 6.60
C ASN A 32 3.33 -10.81 7.99
N GLN A 33 2.50 -11.45 8.82
CA GLN A 33 2.15 -10.94 10.15
C GLN A 33 3.34 -10.88 11.12
N ASP A 34 4.35 -11.75 10.94
CA ASP A 34 5.56 -11.72 11.78
C ASP A 34 6.36 -10.42 11.64
N VAL A 35 6.25 -9.77 10.47
CA VAL A 35 6.91 -8.50 10.16
C VAL A 35 5.94 -7.34 10.32
N ILE A 36 4.71 -7.47 9.79
CA ILE A 36 3.71 -6.40 9.82
C ILE A 36 3.29 -6.06 11.24
N GLY A 37 3.08 -7.06 12.12
CA GLY A 37 2.74 -6.83 13.53
C GLY A 37 3.85 -6.20 14.38
N ARG A 38 4.99 -5.85 13.78
CA ARG A 38 6.07 -5.05 14.43
C ARG A 38 6.00 -3.57 14.07
N PHE A 39 5.21 -3.20 13.06
CA PHE A 39 4.95 -1.81 12.73
C PHE A 39 3.87 -1.24 13.66
N PRO A 40 3.73 0.10 13.75
CA PRO A 40 2.60 0.72 14.41
C PRO A 40 1.26 0.24 13.83
N ASP A 41 0.23 0.15 14.67
CA ASP A 41 -1.12 -0.31 14.32
C ASP A 41 -1.64 0.35 13.02
N ALA A 42 -1.43 1.65 12.84
CA ALA A 42 -1.85 2.38 11.64
C ALA A 42 -1.20 1.87 10.33
N ILE A 43 0.03 1.33 10.38
CA ILE A 43 0.69 0.71 9.23
C ILE A 43 0.18 -0.72 9.02
N GLU A 44 -0.10 -1.46 10.10
CA GLU A 44 -0.74 -2.78 10.01
C GLU A 44 -2.15 -2.68 9.41
N ASP A 45 -2.95 -1.74 9.89
CA ASP A 45 -4.28 -1.44 9.35
C ASP A 45 -4.21 -1.01 7.89
N PHE A 46 -3.22 -0.19 7.52
CA PHE A 46 -2.97 0.15 6.13
C PHE A 46 -2.63 -1.09 5.28
N ALA A 47 -1.79 -2.00 5.79
CA ALA A 47 -1.43 -3.22 5.10
C ALA A 47 -2.66 -4.13 4.86
N ASN A 48 -3.52 -4.26 5.87
CA ASN A 48 -4.78 -5.00 5.79
C ASN A 48 -5.77 -4.35 4.79
N ALA A 49 -5.93 -3.04 4.85
CA ALA A 49 -6.76 -2.28 3.90
C ALA A 49 -6.24 -2.44 2.45
N PHE A 50 -4.92 -2.39 2.26
CA PHE A 50 -4.31 -2.62 0.94
C PHE A 50 -4.58 -4.02 0.39
N ILE A 51 -4.49 -5.06 1.23
CA ILE A 51 -4.82 -6.45 0.83
C ILE A 51 -6.27 -6.53 0.36
N SER A 52 -7.20 -6.03 1.20
CA SER A 52 -8.63 -6.03 0.93
C SER A 52 -8.97 -5.28 -0.37
N ALA A 53 -8.40 -4.09 -0.57
CA ALA A 53 -8.60 -3.31 -1.79
C ALA A 53 -8.08 -4.05 -3.05
N GLN A 54 -6.95 -4.76 -2.94
CA GLN A 54 -6.43 -5.56 -4.05
C GLN A 54 -7.33 -6.77 -4.37
N ASP A 55 -7.87 -7.43 -3.34
CA ASP A 55 -8.84 -8.54 -3.52
C ASP A 55 -10.14 -8.04 -4.17
N LYS A 56 -10.70 -6.93 -3.69
CA LYS A 56 -11.91 -6.32 -4.27
C LYS A 56 -11.70 -5.87 -5.71
N ARG A 57 -10.55 -5.25 -6.02
CA ARG A 57 -10.19 -4.90 -7.40
C ARG A 57 -10.11 -6.14 -8.28
N HIS A 58 -9.46 -7.21 -7.81
CA HIS A 58 -9.35 -8.44 -8.57
C HIS A 58 -10.72 -9.08 -8.85
N ALA A 59 -11.60 -9.09 -7.85
CA ALA A 59 -12.97 -9.57 -8.01
C ALA A 59 -13.74 -8.72 -9.04
N ALA A 60 -13.67 -7.38 -8.92
CA ALA A 60 -14.33 -6.46 -9.86
C ALA A 60 -13.80 -6.58 -11.30
N ASP A 61 -12.52 -6.86 -11.48
CA ASP A 61 -11.89 -6.94 -12.81
C ASP A 61 -12.11 -8.29 -13.50
N TYR A 62 -12.24 -9.39 -12.74
CA TYR A 62 -12.14 -10.75 -13.28
C TYR A 62 -13.30 -11.68 -12.95
N ASP A 63 -14.10 -11.40 -11.93
CA ASP A 63 -15.25 -12.24 -11.57
C ASP A 63 -16.51 -11.72 -12.28
N PRO A 64 -17.07 -12.48 -13.24
CA PRO A 64 -18.24 -12.04 -14.00
C PRO A 64 -19.52 -11.97 -13.15
N ASP A 65 -19.54 -12.61 -11.98
CA ASP A 65 -20.70 -12.65 -11.09
C ASP A 65 -20.63 -11.55 -10.00
N VAL A 66 -19.54 -10.79 -9.93
CA VAL A 66 -19.41 -9.67 -8.99
C VAL A 66 -20.27 -8.48 -9.43
N ALA A 67 -21.24 -8.13 -8.58
CA ALA A 67 -22.02 -6.92 -8.69
C ALA A 67 -21.77 -6.04 -7.47
N LEU A 68 -21.22 -4.83 -7.70
CA LEU A 68 -20.94 -3.84 -6.65
C LEU A 68 -21.97 -2.72 -6.70
N THR A 69 -22.55 -2.39 -5.55
CA THR A 69 -23.41 -1.23 -5.39
C THR A 69 -22.59 0.04 -5.20
N ARG A 70 -23.16 1.19 -5.56
CA ARG A 70 -22.54 2.50 -5.31
C ARG A 70 -22.22 2.71 -3.83
N SER A 71 -23.10 2.28 -2.93
CA SER A 71 -22.89 2.40 -1.48
C SER A 71 -21.70 1.58 -0.99
N GLU A 72 -21.51 0.36 -1.48
CA GLU A 72 -20.35 -0.46 -1.11
C GLU A 72 -19.04 0.19 -1.58
N VAL A 73 -19.01 0.69 -2.81
CA VAL A 73 -17.83 1.39 -3.34
C VAL A 73 -17.54 2.68 -2.54
N GLN A 74 -18.57 3.40 -2.10
CA GLN A 74 -18.37 4.59 -1.25
C GLN A 74 -17.77 4.24 0.12
N VAL A 75 -18.18 3.12 0.72
CA VAL A 75 -17.57 2.62 1.97
C VAL A 75 -16.10 2.25 1.73
N ASP A 76 -15.81 1.59 0.61
CA ASP A 76 -14.43 1.21 0.26
C ASP A 76 -13.51 2.41 0.08
N ILE A 77 -14.01 3.47 -0.57
CA ILE A 77 -13.28 4.74 -0.72
C ILE A 77 -13.01 5.36 0.64
N ALA A 78 -14.04 5.47 1.50
CA ALA A 78 -13.89 6.06 2.83
C ALA A 78 -12.90 5.25 3.70
N GLN A 79 -12.92 3.93 3.60
CA GLN A 79 -11.97 3.06 4.28
C GLN A 79 -10.53 3.28 3.77
N ALA A 80 -10.34 3.39 2.46
CA ALA A 80 -9.03 3.65 1.86
C ALA A 80 -8.49 5.04 2.28
N GLU A 81 -9.31 6.08 2.24
CA GLU A 81 -8.94 7.43 2.68
C GLU A 81 -8.53 7.45 4.17
N THR A 82 -9.30 6.78 5.03
CA THR A 82 -8.99 6.65 6.45
C THR A 82 -7.65 5.95 6.67
N ALA A 83 -7.42 4.82 6.00
CA ALA A 83 -6.17 4.07 6.11
C ALA A 83 -4.96 4.88 5.61
N ILE A 84 -5.11 5.61 4.49
CA ILE A 84 -4.05 6.48 3.96
C ILE A 84 -3.72 7.60 4.94
N SER A 85 -4.74 8.27 5.50
CA SER A 85 -4.53 9.36 6.46
C SER A 85 -3.81 8.88 7.72
N ALA A 86 -4.22 7.74 8.27
CA ALA A 86 -3.55 7.13 9.43
C ALA A 86 -2.10 6.74 9.13
N PHE A 87 -1.85 6.14 7.95
CA PHE A 87 -0.50 5.83 7.48
C PHE A 87 0.36 7.08 7.35
N GLU A 88 -0.15 8.16 6.75
CA GLU A 88 0.57 9.41 6.56
C GLU A 88 0.90 10.12 7.88
N GLY A 89 0.06 9.94 8.90
CA GLY A 89 0.31 10.38 10.27
C GLY A 89 1.44 9.64 10.99
N CYS A 90 1.88 8.49 10.48
CA CYS A 90 3.00 7.74 11.05
C CYS A 90 4.35 8.46 10.83
N SER A 91 5.31 8.13 11.69
CA SER A 91 6.65 8.69 11.61
C SER A 91 7.28 8.45 10.24
N LEU A 92 8.10 9.40 9.76
CA LEU A 92 8.80 9.25 8.48
C LEU A 92 9.74 8.03 8.49
N LYS A 93 10.26 7.64 9.65
CA LYS A 93 11.07 6.43 9.84
C LYS A 93 10.25 5.19 9.53
N ASP A 94 9.06 5.05 10.11
CA ASP A 94 8.23 3.85 9.95
C ASP A 94 7.67 3.75 8.53
N ARG A 95 7.22 4.88 7.94
CA ARG A 95 6.79 4.91 6.55
C ARG A 95 7.89 4.51 5.56
N ARG A 96 9.13 4.93 5.80
CA ARG A 96 10.28 4.51 4.99
C ARG A 96 10.63 3.05 5.16
N ALA A 97 10.58 2.54 6.40
CA ALA A 97 10.81 1.13 6.69
C ALA A 97 9.75 0.26 6.00
N PHE A 98 8.48 0.65 6.07
CA PHE A 98 7.39 -0.02 5.37
C PHE A 98 7.56 0.03 3.85
N ALA A 99 7.87 1.21 3.29
CA ALA A 99 8.13 1.36 1.86
C ALA A 99 9.28 0.44 1.37
N ALA A 100 10.37 0.36 2.15
CA ALA A 100 11.48 -0.54 1.85
C ALA A 100 11.04 -2.02 1.87
N TRP A 101 10.26 -2.42 2.88
CA TRP A 101 9.74 -3.78 3.04
C TRP A 101 8.88 -4.23 1.85
N VAL A 102 8.00 -3.36 1.34
CA VAL A 102 7.08 -3.71 0.24
C VAL A 102 7.68 -3.55 -1.16
N ILE A 103 8.79 -2.80 -1.30
CA ILE A 103 9.46 -2.58 -2.59
C ILE A 103 10.61 -3.56 -2.80
N PHE A 104 11.47 -3.74 -1.81
CA PHE A 104 12.69 -4.51 -1.99
C PHE A 104 12.43 -6.00 -1.74
N LYS A 105 12.72 -6.82 -2.75
CA LYS A 105 12.74 -8.27 -2.61
C LYS A 105 13.83 -8.66 -1.62
N HIS A 106 13.46 -9.43 -0.59
CA HIS A 106 14.45 -10.03 0.29
C HIS A 106 15.39 -10.89 -0.56
N ARG A 107 16.68 -10.54 -0.56
CA ARG A 107 17.73 -11.32 -1.20
C ARG A 107 18.47 -12.04 -0.06
N PRO A 108 18.51 -13.39 -0.06
CA PRO A 108 19.30 -14.14 0.91
C PRO A 108 20.80 -13.86 0.76
#